data_AF-A0A9J6CX17-F1
#
_entry.id   AF-A0A9J6CX17-F1
#
_cell.length_a   1.000
_cell.length_b   1.000
_cell.length_c   1.000
_cell.angle_alpha   90.00
_cell.angle_beta   90.00
_cell.angle_gamma   90.00
#
_symmetry.space_group_name_H-M   'P 1'
#
loop_
_entity.id
_entity.type
_entity.pdbx_description
1 polymer ?
#
loop_
_entity_poly.entity_id
_entity_poly.type
_entity_poly.pdbx_seq_one_letter_code
_entity_poly.pdbx_strand_id
1 'polypeptide(L)'
;MTTDGGRVRFNRKLYSSGLVSLSIPGTFHGPSWNPEMTLKTVVVSIQSSLIEQPLANEPALGRELEASLEKTISCNAKLRSQTLRVAICDALEACLLGNSLYPQDLQTAVIKHFVQDNDKYESVAFFLLGEDSSKEESQQYAALLERLQDVYDRNCKTSPTMRKICQSDYKGIMNF
;
A
#
# COMPACT_ATOMS: atom_id res chain seq x y z
N MET A 1 12.43 -1.29 1.46
CA MET A 1 11.35 -0.90 2.39
C MET A 1 10.47 0.13 1.70
N THR A 2 9.15 0.03 1.85
CA THR A 2 8.16 0.80 1.09
C THR A 2 7.93 2.18 1.70
N THR A 3 8.89 3.10 1.54
CA THR A 3 8.78 4.50 1.98
C THR A 3 9.35 5.49 0.97
N ASP A 4 9.67 5.01 -0.23
CA ASP A 4 10.32 5.80 -1.28
C ASP A 4 11.59 6.52 -0.78
N GLY A 5 12.45 5.77 -0.08
CA GLY A 5 13.68 6.31 0.51
C GLY A 5 13.45 7.38 1.58
N GLY A 6 12.31 7.35 2.27
CA GLY A 6 11.97 8.34 3.30
C GLY A 6 11.15 9.53 2.83
N ARG A 7 10.72 9.54 1.56
CA ARG A 7 9.88 10.62 1.01
C ARG A 7 8.40 10.46 1.33
N VAL A 8 7.93 9.24 1.58
CA VAL A 8 6.51 8.96 1.78
C VAL A 8 6.24 8.47 3.21
N ARG A 9 5.28 9.13 3.86
CA ARG A 9 4.71 8.73 5.15
C ARG A 9 3.29 8.23 4.92
N PHE A 10 3.06 6.93 5.09
CA PHE A 10 1.77 6.31 4.77
C PHE A 10 0.72 6.46 5.85
N ASN A 11 1.13 6.61 7.11
CA ASN A 11 0.22 6.69 8.24
C ASN A 11 0.92 7.43 9.37
N ARG A 12 0.14 7.98 10.32
CA ARG A 12 0.72 8.54 11.54
C ARG A 12 1.60 7.53 12.30
N LYS A 13 1.16 6.27 12.33
CA LYS A 13 1.89 5.15 12.95
C LYS A 13 2.99 4.58 12.06
N LEU A 14 3.08 4.96 10.78
CA LEU A 14 4.05 4.45 9.80
C LEU A 14 4.88 5.62 9.26
N TYR A 15 5.98 5.91 9.94
CA TYR A 15 6.85 7.04 9.62
C TYR A 15 7.58 6.81 8.31
N SER A 16 7.97 7.90 7.64
CA SER A 16 8.74 7.81 6.40
C SER A 16 10.12 7.17 6.59
N SER A 17 10.70 7.28 7.79
CA SER A 17 11.91 6.56 8.20
C SER A 17 11.75 5.04 8.24
N GLY A 18 10.52 4.51 8.17
CA GLY A 18 10.20 3.10 8.38
C GLY A 18 9.92 2.72 9.83
N LEU A 19 10.05 3.66 10.78
CA LEU A 19 9.65 3.41 12.16
C LEU A 19 8.14 3.17 12.23
N VAL A 20 7.75 2.14 12.98
CA VAL A 20 6.35 1.82 13.24
C VAL A 20 6.04 2.12 14.70
N SER A 21 5.01 2.92 14.95
CA SER A 21 4.58 3.32 16.30
C SER A 21 3.49 2.40 16.82
N LEU A 22 3.88 1.49 17.71
CA LEU A 22 3.03 0.50 18.37
C LEU A 22 3.50 0.32 19.81
N SER A 23 2.55 0.12 20.72
CA SER A 23 2.89 -0.09 22.14
C SER A 23 3.54 -1.44 22.40
N ILE A 24 3.16 -2.47 21.64
CA ILE A 24 3.66 -3.85 21.78
C ILE A 24 5.20 -3.90 21.69
N PRO A 25 5.85 -3.40 20.62
CA PRO A 25 7.31 -3.32 20.54
C PRO A 25 7.92 -2.13 21.30
N GLY A 26 7.14 -1.37 22.07
CA GLY A 26 7.64 -0.28 22.91
C GLY A 26 7.94 1.03 22.18
N THR A 27 7.51 1.21 20.93
CA THR A 27 7.72 2.44 20.15
C THR A 27 6.61 3.48 20.35
N PHE A 28 5.64 3.19 21.20
CA PHE A 28 4.57 4.10 21.60
C PHE A 28 4.04 3.78 23.00
N HIS A 29 3.34 4.72 23.62
CA HIS A 29 2.68 4.49 24.91
C HIS A 29 1.51 3.51 24.77
N GLY A 30 1.36 2.58 25.72
CA GLY A 30 0.26 1.62 25.77
C GLY A 30 0.71 0.26 26.33
N PRO A 31 -0.08 -0.81 26.14
CA PRO A 31 0.28 -2.14 26.59
C PRO A 31 1.56 -2.62 25.90
N SER A 32 2.54 -3.04 26.71
CA SER A 32 3.82 -3.56 26.24
C SER A 32 3.73 -5.04 25.85
N TRP A 33 4.77 -5.55 25.19
CA TRP A 33 4.94 -6.96 24.90
C TRP A 33 4.70 -7.83 26.14
N ASN A 34 3.92 -8.90 25.98
CA ASN A 34 3.79 -9.95 26.98
C ASN A 34 4.09 -11.33 26.34
N PRO A 35 4.42 -12.36 27.14
CA PRO A 35 4.81 -13.69 26.61
C PRO A 35 3.73 -14.43 25.82
N GLU A 36 2.46 -14.04 25.94
CA GLU A 36 1.35 -14.65 25.18
C GLU A 36 1.24 -14.06 23.77
N MET A 37 1.88 -12.92 23.51
CA MET A 37 1.91 -12.28 22.20
C MET A 37 2.86 -13.01 21.26
N THR A 38 2.56 -12.91 19.97
CA THR A 38 3.37 -13.48 18.90
C THR A 38 3.68 -12.43 17.85
N LEU A 39 4.58 -12.76 16.91
CA LEU A 39 4.79 -11.92 15.73
C LEU A 39 3.49 -11.70 14.94
N LYS A 40 2.57 -12.68 14.94
CA LYS A 40 1.22 -12.52 14.36
C LYS A 40 0.46 -11.38 15.03
N THR A 41 0.53 -11.26 16.36
CA THR A 41 -0.09 -10.15 17.10
C THR A 41 0.46 -8.80 16.65
N VAL A 42 1.77 -8.70 16.42
CA VAL A 42 2.41 -7.47 15.91
C VAL A 42 1.94 -7.17 14.49
N VAL A 43 1.98 -8.15 13.59
CA VAL A 43 1.55 -7.97 12.19
C VAL A 43 0.08 -7.56 12.10
N VAL A 44 -0.81 -8.22 12.85
CA VAL A 44 -2.23 -7.85 12.93
C VAL A 44 -2.40 -6.44 13.47
N SER A 45 -1.64 -6.05 14.50
CA SER A 45 -1.69 -4.68 15.05
C SER A 45 -1.24 -3.62 14.03
N ILE A 46 -0.23 -3.92 13.20
CA ILE A 46 0.18 -3.06 12.09
C ILE A 46 -0.96 -2.97 11.07
N GLN A 47 -1.52 -4.10 10.65
CA GLN A 47 -2.61 -4.14 9.67
C GLN A 47 -3.83 -3.36 10.16
N SER A 48 -4.24 -3.53 11.42
CA SER A 48 -5.36 -2.79 12.00
C SER A 48 -5.13 -1.27 12.09
N SER A 49 -3.89 -0.81 11.98
CA SER A 49 -3.60 0.63 11.89
C SER A 49 -3.88 1.24 10.52
N LEU A 50 -4.02 0.40 9.47
CA LEU A 50 -4.34 0.78 8.10
C LEU A 50 -5.86 0.97 7.95
N ILE A 51 -6.39 2.00 8.61
CA ILE A 51 -7.82 2.34 8.59
C ILE A 51 -8.20 3.17 7.36
N GLU A 52 -9.49 3.15 7.00
CA GLU A 52 -10.04 3.88 5.84
C GLU A 52 -9.88 5.40 5.93
N GLN A 53 -9.81 5.95 7.16
CA GLN A 53 -9.57 7.36 7.42
C GLN A 53 -8.31 7.55 8.27
N PRO A 54 -7.10 7.52 7.68
CA PRO A 54 -5.83 7.65 8.39
C PRO A 54 -5.73 8.90 9.27
N LEU A 55 -6.40 9.99 8.89
CA LEU A 55 -6.47 11.24 9.67
C LEU A 55 -7.18 11.06 11.02
N ALA A 56 -8.08 10.09 11.17
CA ALA A 56 -8.74 9.79 12.43
C ALA A 56 -7.77 9.25 13.50
N ASN A 57 -6.57 8.80 13.12
CA ASN A 57 -5.52 8.37 14.06
C ASN A 57 -4.72 9.54 14.69
N GLU A 58 -5.08 10.80 14.42
CA GLU A 58 -4.46 11.99 15.02
C GLU A 58 -5.15 12.37 16.37
N PRO A 59 -4.45 12.34 17.52
CA PRO A 59 -5.01 12.64 18.84
C PRO A 59 -5.31 14.12 19.06
N ALA A 60 -4.72 15.03 18.28
CA ALA A 60 -5.07 16.45 18.30
C ALA A 60 -6.45 16.72 17.65
N LEU A 61 -6.90 15.86 16.73
CA LEU A 61 -8.20 15.96 16.06
C LEU A 61 -9.37 15.45 16.90
N GLY A 62 -9.10 14.71 17.98
CA GLY A 62 -10.13 14.35 18.97
C GLY A 62 -10.68 15.56 19.74
N ARG A 63 -10.04 16.73 19.66
CA ARG A 63 -10.55 18.00 20.22
C ARG A 63 -10.80 19.08 19.17
N GLU A 64 -10.18 18.99 18.00
CA GLU A 64 -10.48 19.82 16.83
C GLU A 64 -11.25 18.99 15.79
N LEU A 65 -12.53 18.76 16.08
CA LEU A 65 -13.48 18.15 15.15
C LEU A 65 -13.84 19.14 14.02
N GLU A 66 -12.86 19.73 13.35
CA GLU A 66 -13.05 20.57 12.15
C GLU A 66 -11.84 20.46 11.19
N ALA A 67 -11.33 19.25 10.90
CA ALA A 67 -10.80 19.07 9.55
C ALA A 67 -12.01 19.11 8.61
N SER A 68 -12.11 20.13 7.75
CA SER A 68 -13.16 20.18 6.75
C SER A 68 -13.18 18.85 5.97
N LEU A 69 -14.39 18.43 5.56
CA LEU A 69 -14.58 17.25 4.73
C LEU A 69 -13.60 17.24 3.54
N GLU A 70 -13.38 18.41 2.94
CA GLU A 70 -12.43 18.64 1.84
C GLU A 70 -10.97 18.28 2.20
N LYS A 71 -10.49 18.67 3.38
CA LYS A 71 -9.12 18.34 3.84
C LYS A 71 -8.95 16.84 4.02
N THR A 72 -10.00 16.16 4.50
CA THR A 72 -10.00 14.71 4.66
C THR A 72 -9.99 14.00 3.31
N ILE A 73 -10.83 14.44 2.38
CA ILE A 73 -10.88 13.92 1.01
C ILE A 73 -9.53 14.10 0.32
N SER A 74 -8.98 15.32 0.31
CA SER A 74 -7.70 15.63 -0.32
C SER A 74 -6.53 14.82 0.26
N CYS A 75 -6.49 14.65 1.59
CA CYS A 75 -5.45 13.83 2.22
C CYS A 75 -5.56 12.35 1.83
N ASN A 76 -6.78 11.81 1.79
CA ASN A 76 -7.03 10.43 1.38
C ASN A 76 -6.65 10.21 -0.09
N ALA A 77 -6.98 11.16 -0.97
CA ALA A 77 -6.59 11.13 -2.37
C ALA A 77 -5.07 11.09 -2.54
N LYS A 78 -4.35 11.97 -1.82
CA LYS A 78 -2.88 11.99 -1.80
C LYS A 78 -2.30 10.66 -1.32
N LEU A 79 -2.84 10.09 -0.24
CA LEU A 79 -2.37 8.80 0.27
C LEU A 79 -2.63 7.66 -0.71
N ARG A 80 -3.81 7.62 -1.34
CA ARG A 80 -4.16 6.61 -2.37
C ARG A 80 -3.20 6.70 -3.55
N SER A 81 -2.93 7.91 -4.04
CA SER A 81 -1.95 8.14 -5.11
C SER A 81 -0.55 7.66 -4.70
N GLN A 82 -0.07 8.01 -3.50
CA GLN A 82 1.22 7.54 -3.01
C GLN A 82 1.28 6.01 -2.82
N THR A 83 0.17 5.40 -2.42
CA THR A 83 0.04 3.94 -2.29
C THR A 83 0.14 3.26 -3.65
N LEU A 84 -0.62 3.73 -4.64
CA LEU A 84 -0.51 3.23 -6.01
C LEU A 84 0.90 3.43 -6.56
N ARG A 85 1.49 4.62 -6.42
CA ARG A 85 2.84 4.91 -6.94
C ARG A 85 3.92 4.04 -6.31
N VAL A 86 3.99 4.00 -4.97
CA VAL A 86 5.13 3.42 -4.26
C VAL A 86 4.87 1.98 -3.83
N ALA A 87 3.72 1.73 -3.22
CA ALA A 87 3.43 0.40 -2.68
C ALA A 87 2.99 -0.59 -3.75
N ILE A 88 2.47 -0.12 -4.89
CA ILE A 88 2.10 -0.94 -6.04
C ILE A 88 3.13 -0.84 -7.16
N CYS A 89 3.24 0.30 -7.87
CA CYS A 89 4.09 0.39 -9.06
C CYS A 89 5.58 0.23 -8.76
N ASP A 90 6.16 1.03 -7.85
CA ASP A 90 7.61 0.93 -7.53
C ASP A 90 7.96 -0.47 -6.99
N ALA A 91 7.11 -1.01 -6.11
CA ALA A 91 7.31 -2.34 -5.53
C ALA A 91 7.26 -3.45 -6.59
N LEU A 92 6.29 -3.38 -7.50
CA LEU A 92 6.11 -4.36 -8.57
C LEU A 92 7.24 -4.30 -9.59
N GLU A 93 7.60 -3.12 -10.06
CA GLU A 93 8.71 -2.92 -11.01
C GLU A 93 10.02 -3.42 -10.40
N ALA A 94 10.29 -3.14 -9.12
CA ALA A 94 11.45 -3.67 -8.45
C ALA A 94 11.47 -5.21 -8.45
N CYS A 95 10.31 -5.86 -8.25
CA CYS A 95 10.20 -7.32 -8.29
C CYS A 95 10.42 -7.85 -9.71
N LEU A 96 9.81 -7.24 -10.72
CA LEU A 96 9.91 -7.66 -12.12
C LEU A 96 11.32 -7.46 -12.71
N LEU A 97 12.01 -6.39 -12.32
CA LEU A 97 13.37 -6.09 -12.74
C LEU A 97 14.45 -6.84 -11.94
N GLY A 98 14.06 -7.60 -10.91
CA GLY A 98 15.01 -8.32 -10.04
C GLY A 98 15.80 -7.42 -9.09
N ASN A 99 15.38 -6.17 -8.90
CA ASN A 99 16.00 -5.18 -8.01
C ASN A 99 15.32 -5.09 -6.64
N SER A 100 14.29 -5.92 -6.40
CA SER A 100 13.54 -5.92 -5.14
C SER A 100 14.38 -6.48 -4.00
N LEU A 101 14.22 -5.84 -2.83
CA LEU A 101 14.79 -6.32 -1.57
C LEU A 101 13.88 -7.35 -0.87
N TYR A 102 12.72 -7.68 -1.44
CA TYR A 102 11.81 -8.65 -0.86
C TYR A 102 12.34 -10.09 -1.03
N PRO A 103 12.07 -10.99 -0.08
CA PRO A 103 12.29 -12.42 -0.29
C PRO A 103 11.53 -12.93 -1.52
N GLN A 104 12.05 -13.95 -2.21
CA GLN A 104 11.49 -14.44 -3.46
C GLN A 104 10.01 -14.86 -3.36
N ASP A 105 9.61 -15.48 -2.25
CA ASP A 105 8.22 -15.86 -2.00
C ASP A 105 7.30 -14.64 -1.92
N LEU A 106 7.79 -13.56 -1.29
CA LEU A 106 7.04 -12.31 -1.19
C LEU A 106 6.97 -11.59 -2.54
N GLN A 107 8.05 -11.61 -3.34
CA GLN A 107 8.01 -11.08 -4.71
C GLN A 107 6.94 -11.80 -5.54
N THR A 108 6.89 -13.13 -5.45
CA THR A 108 5.90 -13.96 -6.14
C THR A 108 4.48 -13.61 -5.69
N ALA A 109 4.26 -13.45 -4.38
CA ALA A 109 2.97 -13.05 -3.83
C ALA A 109 2.54 -11.65 -4.30
N VAL A 110 3.44 -10.65 -4.28
CA VAL A 110 3.18 -9.28 -4.75
C VAL A 110 2.75 -9.29 -6.21
N ILE A 111 3.54 -9.97 -7.05
CA ILE A 111 3.29 -10.09 -8.48
C ILE A 111 1.94 -10.78 -8.75
N LYS A 112 1.66 -11.89 -8.05
CA LYS A 112 0.42 -12.65 -8.19
C LYS A 112 -0.80 -11.82 -7.80
N HIS A 113 -0.77 -11.17 -6.63
CA HIS A 113 -1.88 -10.34 -6.17
C HIS A 113 -2.10 -9.14 -7.08
N PHE A 114 -1.03 -8.54 -7.62
CA PHE A 114 -1.17 -7.45 -8.58
C PHE A 114 -2.00 -7.87 -9.80
N VAL A 115 -1.70 -9.03 -10.38
CA VAL A 115 -2.45 -9.55 -11.55
C VAL A 115 -3.91 -9.82 -11.21
N GLN A 116 -4.17 -10.35 -10.01
CA GLN A 116 -5.53 -10.68 -9.57
C GLN A 116 -6.38 -9.45 -9.27
N ASP A 117 -5.76 -8.38 -8.77
CA ASP A 117 -6.44 -7.18 -8.29
C ASP A 117 -6.28 -5.97 -9.22
N ASN A 118 -5.75 -6.15 -10.44
CA ASN A 118 -5.46 -5.06 -11.38
C ASN A 118 -6.64 -4.10 -11.58
N ASP A 119 -7.84 -4.64 -11.80
CA ASP A 119 -9.07 -3.87 -12.03
C ASP A 119 -9.39 -2.93 -10.85
N LYS A 120 -9.03 -3.32 -9.62
CA LYS A 120 -9.22 -2.48 -8.43
C LYS A 120 -8.26 -1.29 -8.45
N TYR A 121 -7.01 -1.50 -8.84
CA TYR A 121 -6.04 -0.41 -8.93
C TYR A 121 -6.39 0.58 -10.04
N GLU A 122 -6.81 0.08 -11.21
CA GLU A 122 -7.32 0.92 -12.29
C GLU A 122 -8.52 1.75 -11.84
N SER A 123 -9.49 1.12 -11.17
CA SER A 123 -10.67 1.81 -10.63
C SER A 123 -10.29 2.95 -9.69
N VAL A 124 -9.29 2.74 -8.83
CA VAL A 124 -8.78 3.78 -7.91
C VAL A 124 -8.06 4.89 -8.69
N ALA A 125 -7.25 4.55 -9.69
CA ALA A 125 -6.56 5.54 -10.51
C ALA A 125 -7.53 6.41 -11.33
N PHE A 126 -8.58 5.80 -11.90
CA PHE A 126 -9.67 6.53 -12.55
C PHE A 126 -10.45 7.42 -11.60
N PHE A 127 -10.72 6.94 -10.38
CA PHE A 127 -11.37 7.75 -9.34
C PHE A 127 -10.54 9.00 -9.03
N LEU A 128 -9.22 8.86 -8.85
CA LEU A 128 -8.33 9.99 -8.57
C LEU A 128 -8.29 11.01 -9.73
N LEU A 129 -8.35 10.55 -10.98
CA LEU A 129 -8.43 11.42 -12.16
C LEU A 129 -9.74 12.22 -12.23
N GLY A 130 -10.83 11.68 -11.69
CA GLY A 130 -12.14 12.32 -11.67
C GLY A 130 -12.34 13.31 -10.51
N GLU A 131 -11.43 13.37 -9.55
CA GLU A 131 -11.51 14.35 -8.46
C GLU A 131 -11.10 15.75 -8.94
N ASP A 132 -11.81 16.76 -8.42
CA ASP A 132 -11.54 18.18 -8.67
C ASP A 132 -10.19 18.55 -8.03
N SER A 133 -9.15 18.37 -8.83
CA SER A 133 -7.74 18.41 -8.43
C SER A 133 -7.01 19.46 -9.24
N SER A 134 -5.86 19.90 -8.74
CA SER A 134 -5.03 20.84 -9.50
C SER A 134 -4.55 20.19 -10.81
N LYS A 135 -4.30 21.01 -11.84
CA LYS A 135 -3.81 20.53 -13.15
C LYS A 135 -2.56 19.65 -13.03
N GLU A 136 -1.68 19.96 -12.07
CA GLU A 136 -0.48 19.17 -11.79
C GLU A 136 -0.82 17.81 -11.18
N GLU A 137 -1.76 17.74 -10.24
CA GLU A 137 -2.21 16.48 -9.64
C GLU A 137 -2.90 15.59 -10.67
N SER A 138 -3.77 16.14 -11.52
CA SER A 138 -4.41 15.37 -12.59
C SER A 138 -3.39 14.79 -13.58
N GLN A 139 -2.34 15.54 -13.92
CA GLN A 139 -1.24 15.04 -14.75
C GLN A 139 -0.46 13.91 -14.05
N GLN A 140 -0.20 14.03 -12.76
CA GLN A 140 0.45 12.98 -11.97
C GLN A 140 -0.40 11.70 -11.93
N TYR A 141 -1.72 11.81 -11.74
CA TYR A 141 -2.62 10.66 -11.73
C TYR A 141 -2.72 10.01 -13.11
N ALA A 142 -2.70 10.80 -14.20
CA ALA A 142 -2.72 10.26 -15.56
C ALA A 142 -1.44 9.45 -15.85
N ALA A 143 -0.28 10.00 -15.50
CA ALA A 143 0.99 9.31 -15.65
C ALA A 143 1.04 8.03 -14.80
N LEU A 144 0.41 8.03 -13.61
CA LEU A 144 0.32 6.85 -12.76
C LEU A 144 -0.56 5.75 -13.35
N LEU A 145 -1.70 6.13 -13.95
CA LEU A 145 -2.58 5.19 -14.66
C LEU A 145 -1.86 4.56 -15.86
N GLU A 146 -1.22 5.38 -16.70
CA GLU A 146 -0.44 4.91 -17.84
C GLU A 146 0.66 3.94 -17.39
N ARG A 147 1.40 4.30 -16.34
CA ARG A 147 2.43 3.45 -15.75
C ARG A 147 1.87 2.11 -15.26
N LEU A 148 0.71 2.11 -14.60
CA LEU A 148 0.07 0.89 -14.10
C LEU A 148 -0.34 -0.04 -15.25
N GLN A 149 -1.00 0.51 -16.27
CA GLN A 149 -1.43 -0.23 -17.45
C GLN A 149 -0.24 -0.80 -18.22
N ASP A 150 0.81 -0.01 -18.40
CA ASP A 150 2.02 -0.40 -19.10
C ASP A 150 2.80 -1.50 -18.36
N VAL A 151 2.88 -1.44 -17.02
CA VAL A 151 3.47 -2.53 -16.22
C VAL A 151 2.63 -3.81 -16.35
N TYR A 152 1.30 -3.71 -16.33
CA TYR A 152 0.41 -4.86 -16.50
C TYR A 152 0.51 -5.49 -17.90
N ASP A 153 0.49 -4.68 -18.95
CA ASP A 153 0.52 -5.16 -20.34
C ASP A 153 1.87 -5.79 -20.70
N ARG A 154 2.98 -5.13 -20.34
CA ARG A 154 4.34 -5.60 -20.68
C ARG A 154 4.75 -6.86 -19.93
N ASN A 155 4.26 -7.04 -18.70
CA ASN A 155 4.77 -8.08 -17.82
C ASN A 155 3.74 -9.17 -17.49
N CYS A 156 2.45 -8.84 -17.42
CA CYS A 156 1.43 -9.75 -16.89
C CYS A 156 0.60 -10.40 -18.00
N LYS A 157 0.17 -9.66 -19.04
CA LYS A 157 -0.60 -10.24 -20.16
C LYS A 157 0.25 -11.11 -21.10
N THR A 158 1.49 -10.71 -21.33
CA THR A 158 2.39 -11.28 -22.36
C THR A 158 3.29 -12.39 -21.86
N SER A 159 3.58 -12.46 -20.55
CA SER A 159 4.54 -13.42 -19.98
C SER A 159 3.92 -14.81 -19.72
N PRO A 160 4.41 -15.89 -20.37
CA PRO A 160 3.95 -17.26 -20.13
C PRO A 160 4.24 -17.74 -18.70
N THR A 161 5.33 -17.26 -18.09
CA THR A 161 5.73 -17.56 -16.71
C THR A 161 4.73 -17.00 -15.71
N MET A 162 4.23 -15.80 -15.96
CA MET A 162 3.22 -15.14 -15.12
C MET A 162 1.86 -15.83 -15.19
N ARG A 163 1.45 -16.28 -16.37
CA ARG A 163 0.24 -17.10 -16.52
C ARG A 163 0.32 -18.40 -15.71
N LYS A 164 1.50 -19.03 -15.62
CA LYS A 164 1.71 -20.22 -14.78
C LYS A 164 1.62 -19.90 -13.29
N ILE A 165 2.21 -18.80 -12.82
CA ILE A 165 2.15 -18.36 -11.40
C ILE A 165 0.69 -18.08 -10.97
N CYS A 166 -0.12 -17.50 -11.85
CA CYS A 166 -1.55 -17.28 -11.59
C CYS A 166 -2.37 -18.60 -11.57
N GLN A 167 -1.90 -19.66 -12.23
CA GLN A 167 -2.65 -20.92 -12.38
C GLN A 167 -2.22 -22.05 -11.43
N SER A 168 -1.02 -22.00 -10.83
CA SER A 168 -0.41 -23.18 -10.17
C SER A 168 -0.93 -23.53 -8.76
N ASP A 169 -1.59 -22.61 -8.03
CA ASP A 169 -1.70 -22.78 -6.56
C ASP A 169 -3.11 -23.02 -6.02
N TYR A 170 -4.12 -23.24 -6.86
CA TYR A 170 -5.47 -23.58 -6.36
C TYR A 170 -5.51 -24.93 -5.59
N LYS A 171 -4.41 -25.69 -5.58
CA LYS A 171 -4.28 -26.96 -4.83
C LYS A 171 -3.51 -26.87 -3.52
N GLY A 172 -2.93 -25.71 -3.16
CA GLY A 172 -1.98 -25.62 -2.03
C GLY A 172 -2.47 -24.92 -0.76
N ILE A 173 -3.54 -24.12 -0.82
CA ILE A 173 -3.88 -23.15 0.26
C ILE A 173 -5.16 -23.56 1.04
N MET A 174 -5.47 -24.84 1.11
CA MET A 174 -6.54 -25.39 1.99
C MET A 174 -5.99 -26.46 2.94
N ASN A 175 -4.78 -26.27 3.45
CA ASN A 175 -4.22 -27.11 4.52
C ASN A 175 -3.37 -26.26 5.46
N PHE A 176 -4.03 -25.44 6.29
CA PHE A 176 -3.56 -25.01 7.61
C PHE A 176 -4.77 -24.81 8.52
#